data_AF-A0A397VUU0-F1
#
_entry.id   AF-A0A397VUU0-F1
#
_cell.length_a   1.000
_cell.length_b   1.000
_cell.length_c   1.000
_cell.angle_alpha   90.00
_cell.angle_beta   90.00
_cell.angle_gamma   90.00
#
_symmetry.space_group_name_H-M   'P 1'
#
loop_
_entity.id
_entity.type
_entity.pdbx_description
1 polymer ?
#
loop_
_entity_poly.entity_id
_entity_poly.type
_entity_poly.pdbx_seq_one_letter_code
_entity_poly.pdbx_strand_id
1 'polypeptide(L)'
;MYAQTSKIFMGDMPELMENILNNLNNELYSLYLCALVNRHWCKMSIPILWRNPFSFDKSPSFITKYFSSLNEDEQLVLKESGIDKEFSETLFDYARFLKALNLSWLEYKVKKWIDLECIINSESYYDTLYHVNNLLFKLFIERGVTLHNLDLHFSEFLKLKPEIFYSLGQNVQFFSRLQYIFDGLKLGGYYWTYTPELLHALSCITKSQEQLRQFSLFGLGNLLKFYGIISALEYQKNSLQEFIITGCAYSAEFEVLKNCKNLEILRIRSCNDEKLLKLLNYKIRTLEISGCSIDASIIIQILKESGLLLQHLNFGSRITRIEEESLILIALKSFCPNITHLNISNIEFSTQFLELINNLQKLQLLTLWCFITDIPEEELKIRVMQFAERLPLTLQYLDLGYNTWIEPYIDIFLNHCNVPLKKLLIYHLNNEKNTKALIEFCIRNRTLNYVGVLRYLNLKDHIKKDVEIYVTLVQYECIFVNC
;
A
#
# COMPACT_ATOMS: atom_id res chain seq x y z
N MET A 1 42.27 -34.77 -31.68
CA MET A 1 41.66 -35.86 -30.89
C MET A 1 40.51 -35.25 -30.11
N TYR A 2 39.30 -35.71 -30.39
CA TYR A 2 38.04 -35.17 -29.87
C TYR A 2 37.99 -35.25 -28.34
N ALA A 3 37.73 -34.13 -27.67
CA ALA A 3 37.19 -34.12 -26.32
C ALA A 3 35.76 -33.57 -26.42
N GLN A 4 34.81 -34.49 -26.55
CA GLN A 4 33.41 -34.25 -26.21
C GLN A 4 33.34 -33.91 -24.71
N THR A 5 33.10 -32.65 -24.38
CA THR A 5 32.67 -32.25 -23.04
C THR A 5 31.25 -31.71 -23.11
N SER A 6 30.35 -32.61 -22.73
CA SER A 6 28.95 -32.41 -22.35
C SER A 6 28.09 -31.53 -23.27
N LYS A 7 27.60 -32.14 -24.36
CA LYS A 7 26.14 -32.09 -24.61
C LYS A 7 25.46 -32.69 -23.38
N ILE A 8 25.22 -31.89 -22.35
CA ILE A 8 24.12 -32.21 -21.44
C ILE A 8 22.90 -32.16 -22.35
N PHE A 9 22.34 -33.33 -22.61
CA PHE A 9 20.95 -33.50 -23.01
C PHE A 9 20.09 -32.83 -21.92
N MET A 10 20.02 -31.50 -21.91
CA MET A 10 18.81 -30.81 -21.51
C MET A 10 17.85 -31.08 -22.65
N GLY A 11 17.30 -32.30 -22.66
CA GLY A 11 16.05 -32.56 -23.37
C GLY A 11 15.08 -31.47 -22.93
N ASP A 12 14.36 -30.95 -23.91
CA ASP A 12 13.45 -29.81 -23.81
C ASP A 12 12.54 -29.87 -22.57
N MET A 13 13.00 -29.33 -21.44
CA MET A 13 12.15 -28.94 -20.32
C MET A 13 12.23 -27.42 -20.08
N PRO A 14 11.95 -26.56 -21.09
CA PRO A 14 11.78 -25.13 -20.89
C PRO A 14 10.85 -24.82 -19.71
N GLU A 15 9.82 -25.63 -19.52
CA GLU A 15 8.85 -25.48 -18.43
C GLU A 15 9.49 -25.60 -17.03
N LEU A 16 10.42 -26.55 -16.84
CA LEU A 16 11.14 -26.68 -15.57
C LEU A 16 12.09 -25.51 -15.34
N MET A 17 12.79 -25.07 -16.38
CA MET A 17 13.68 -23.92 -16.29
C MET A 17 12.91 -22.62 -16.03
N GLU A 18 11.76 -22.45 -16.68
CA GLU A 18 10.85 -21.32 -16.46
C GLU A 18 10.32 -21.32 -15.04
N ASN A 19 9.91 -22.48 -14.51
CA ASN A 19 9.50 -22.61 -13.11
C ASN A 19 10.63 -22.27 -12.14
N ILE A 20 11.86 -22.76 -12.38
CA ILE A 20 13.02 -22.43 -11.54
C ILE A 20 13.26 -20.91 -11.56
N LEU A 21 13.33 -20.30 -12.74
CA LEU A 21 13.62 -18.86 -12.85
C LEU A 21 12.48 -17.98 -12.32
N ASN A 22 11.21 -18.38 -12.48
CA ASN A 22 10.08 -17.68 -11.90
C ASN A 22 10.10 -17.72 -10.36
N ASN A 23 10.60 -18.78 -9.73
CA ASN A 23 10.80 -18.81 -8.28
C ASN A 23 11.92 -17.86 -7.82
N LEU A 24 12.83 -17.48 -8.70
CA LEU A 24 13.91 -16.51 -8.44
C LEU A 24 13.52 -15.06 -8.77
N ASN A 25 12.25 -14.76 -9.04
CA ASN A 25 11.80 -13.43 -9.49
C ASN A 25 12.15 -12.29 -8.51
N ASN A 26 12.34 -12.60 -7.22
CA ASN A 26 12.77 -11.65 -6.19
C ASN A 26 14.30 -11.66 -5.93
N GLU A 27 15.04 -12.60 -6.54
CA GLU A 27 16.49 -12.78 -6.40
C GLU A 27 17.24 -12.38 -7.68
N LEU A 28 17.32 -11.08 -7.92
CA LEU A 28 17.90 -10.54 -9.16
C LEU A 28 19.36 -10.90 -9.38
N TYR A 29 20.13 -11.06 -8.30
CA TYR A 29 21.54 -11.46 -8.42
C TYR A 29 21.64 -12.90 -8.92
N SER A 30 20.83 -13.81 -8.36
CA SER A 30 20.70 -15.18 -8.82
C SER A 30 20.29 -15.23 -10.29
N LEU A 31 19.27 -14.46 -10.69
CA LEU A 31 18.83 -14.37 -12.09
C LEU A 31 19.90 -13.79 -13.03
N TYR A 32 20.68 -12.82 -12.57
CA TYR A 32 21.81 -12.27 -13.33
C TYR A 32 22.88 -13.34 -13.56
N LEU A 33 23.25 -14.09 -12.51
CA LEU A 33 24.19 -15.21 -12.64
C LEU A 33 23.67 -16.28 -13.60
N CYS A 34 22.38 -16.62 -13.53
CA CYS A 34 21.72 -17.50 -14.50
C CYS A 34 21.89 -16.98 -15.93
N ALA A 35 21.72 -15.67 -16.16
CA ALA A 35 21.87 -15.08 -17.48
C ALA A 35 23.30 -15.21 -18.07
N LEU A 36 24.31 -15.42 -17.24
CA LEU A 36 25.72 -15.59 -17.64
C LEU A 36 26.11 -17.04 -17.96
N VAL A 37 25.26 -18.03 -17.62
CA VAL A 37 25.60 -19.45 -17.77
C VAL A 37 25.81 -19.83 -19.24
N ASN A 38 24.81 -19.60 -20.08
CA ASN A 38 24.89 -19.80 -21.53
C ASN A 38 23.75 -19.06 -22.26
N ARG A 39 23.73 -19.11 -23.60
CA ARG A 39 22.75 -18.41 -24.44
C ARG A 39 21.30 -18.78 -24.14
N HIS A 40 21.00 -20.02 -23.76
CA HIS A 40 19.65 -20.46 -23.46
C HIS A 40 19.17 -19.88 -22.13
N TRP A 41 19.97 -20.01 -21.07
CA TRP A 41 19.68 -19.41 -19.76
C TRP A 41 19.59 -17.88 -19.83
N CYS A 42 20.45 -17.25 -20.63
CA CYS A 42 20.38 -15.82 -20.93
C CYS A 42 19.02 -15.41 -21.50
N LYS A 43 18.55 -16.11 -22.55
CA LYS A 43 17.26 -15.83 -23.21
C LYS A 43 16.05 -15.98 -22.27
N MET A 44 16.12 -16.84 -21.27
CA MET A 44 15.02 -17.04 -20.30
C MET A 44 15.10 -16.11 -19.09
N SER A 45 16.32 -15.81 -18.61
CA SER A 45 16.52 -15.00 -17.41
C SER A 45 16.33 -13.50 -17.68
N ILE A 46 16.74 -13.01 -18.86
CA ILE A 46 16.65 -11.59 -19.21
C ILE A 46 15.20 -11.06 -19.21
N PRO A 47 14.21 -11.75 -19.82
CA PRO A 47 12.81 -11.31 -19.74
C PRO A 47 12.29 -11.19 -18.30
N ILE A 48 12.74 -12.06 -17.39
CA ILE A 48 12.31 -12.05 -15.98
C ILE A 48 12.99 -10.89 -15.24
N LEU A 49 14.30 -10.71 -15.43
CA LEU A 49 15.07 -9.59 -14.85
C LEU A 49 14.52 -8.22 -15.22
N TRP A 50 13.99 -8.08 -16.44
CA TRP A 50 13.50 -6.82 -16.99
C TRP A 50 12.00 -6.60 -16.78
N ARG A 51 11.32 -7.41 -15.95
CA ARG A 51 9.91 -7.22 -15.59
C ARG A 51 9.65 -5.92 -14.84
N ASN A 52 10.55 -5.51 -13.93
CA ASN A 52 10.37 -4.32 -13.09
C ASN A 52 11.69 -3.54 -12.84
N PRO A 53 12.39 -3.08 -13.88
CA PRO A 53 13.76 -2.59 -13.79
C PRO A 53 13.90 -1.31 -12.95
N PHE A 54 12.83 -0.51 -12.82
CA PHE A 54 12.84 0.75 -12.09
C PHE A 54 12.72 0.59 -10.57
N SER A 55 12.20 -0.54 -10.08
CA SER A 55 12.02 -0.81 -8.64
C SER A 55 13.30 -1.08 -7.86
N PHE A 56 14.40 -1.35 -8.56
CA PHE A 56 15.62 -1.89 -7.95
C PHE A 56 16.63 -0.80 -7.63
N ASP A 57 17.38 -0.94 -6.55
CA ASP A 57 18.52 -0.06 -6.25
C ASP A 57 19.78 -0.44 -7.05
N LYS A 58 19.63 -0.53 -8.38
CA LYS A 58 20.75 -0.67 -9.33
C LYS A 58 21.19 0.68 -9.86
N SER A 59 22.44 0.72 -10.35
CA SER A 59 22.97 1.81 -11.17
C SER A 59 21.99 2.12 -12.30
N PRO A 60 21.61 3.39 -12.51
CA PRO A 60 20.59 3.75 -13.48
C PRO A 60 21.11 3.73 -14.93
N SER A 61 22.37 3.33 -15.14
CA SER A 61 23.00 3.14 -16.47
C SER A 61 22.25 2.18 -17.39
N PHE A 62 21.40 1.29 -16.85
CA PHE A 62 20.54 0.42 -17.65
C PHE A 62 19.57 1.19 -18.56
N ILE A 63 19.25 2.45 -18.24
CA ILE A 63 18.36 3.30 -19.06
C ILE A 63 18.89 3.42 -20.50
N THR A 64 20.21 3.47 -20.68
CA THR A 64 20.85 3.51 -22.01
C THR A 64 20.49 2.31 -22.90
N LYS A 65 20.09 1.17 -22.31
CA LYS A 65 19.66 -0.03 -23.04
C LYS A 65 18.28 0.10 -23.67
N TYR A 66 17.48 1.10 -23.25
CA TYR A 66 16.26 1.45 -23.96
C TYR A 66 16.57 2.33 -25.17
N PHE A 67 17.55 3.21 -25.05
CA PHE A 67 17.90 4.16 -26.10
C PHE A 67 18.58 3.55 -27.33
N SER A 68 19.19 2.38 -27.18
CA SER A 68 19.72 1.60 -28.31
C SER A 68 18.66 1.17 -29.33
N SER A 69 17.37 1.22 -28.96
CA SER A 69 16.25 0.84 -29.81
C SER A 69 15.51 2.02 -30.45
N LEU A 70 15.99 3.25 -30.24
CA LEU A 70 15.39 4.47 -30.77
C LEU A 70 15.71 4.66 -32.26
N ASN A 71 14.75 5.24 -32.99
CA ASN A 71 14.96 5.65 -34.37
C ASN A 71 15.76 6.97 -34.48
N GLU A 72 16.11 7.38 -35.70
CA GLU A 72 16.93 8.58 -35.96
C GLU A 72 16.28 9.86 -35.38
N ASP A 73 14.97 10.03 -35.56
CA ASP A 73 14.23 11.20 -35.06
C ASP A 73 14.24 11.25 -33.51
N GLU A 74 14.12 10.11 -32.86
CA GLU A 74 14.13 10.00 -31.40
C GLU A 74 15.53 10.21 -30.80
N GLN A 75 16.57 9.79 -31.53
CA GLN A 75 17.95 10.09 -31.16
C GLN A 75 18.25 11.59 -31.31
N LEU A 76 17.67 12.27 -32.31
CA LEU A 76 17.78 13.72 -32.45
C LEU A 76 17.18 14.46 -31.25
N VAL A 77 16.02 14.02 -30.75
CA VAL A 77 15.40 14.61 -29.53
C VAL A 77 16.33 14.53 -28.31
N LEU A 78 17.03 13.41 -28.13
CA LEU A 78 18.01 13.26 -27.04
C LEU A 78 19.20 14.22 -27.22
N LYS A 79 19.71 14.35 -28.45
CA LYS A 79 20.80 15.28 -28.78
C LYS A 79 20.42 16.74 -28.52
N GLU A 80 19.23 17.15 -28.95
CA GLU A 80 18.69 18.49 -28.69
C GLU A 80 18.47 18.76 -27.20
N SER A 81 18.21 17.71 -26.42
CA SER A 81 18.13 17.78 -24.95
C SER A 81 19.51 17.74 -24.27
N GLY A 82 20.61 17.87 -25.03
CA GLY A 82 21.97 17.88 -24.50
C GLY A 82 22.60 16.50 -24.29
N ILE A 83 21.95 15.41 -24.69
CA ILE A 83 22.51 14.05 -24.60
C ILE A 83 23.09 13.67 -25.97
N ASP A 84 24.32 14.13 -26.24
CA ASP A 84 25.05 13.76 -27.45
C ASP A 84 25.95 12.54 -27.20
N LYS A 85 25.34 11.36 -27.26
CA LYS A 85 26.01 10.08 -27.00
C LYS A 85 25.54 9.01 -27.97
N GLU A 86 26.48 8.20 -28.43
CA GLU A 86 26.17 6.99 -29.18
C GLU A 86 25.76 5.86 -28.23
N PHE A 87 24.60 5.26 -28.48
CA PHE A 87 24.11 4.12 -27.73
C PHE A 87 24.46 2.82 -28.46
N SER A 88 25.20 1.93 -27.80
CA SER A 88 25.58 0.65 -28.39
C SER A 88 24.36 -0.24 -28.64
N GLU A 89 24.37 -0.96 -29.75
CA GLU A 89 23.34 -1.96 -30.06
C GLU A 89 23.16 -2.97 -28.93
N THR A 90 21.91 -3.38 -28.70
CA THR A 90 21.55 -4.35 -27.68
C THR A 90 21.14 -5.68 -28.27
N LEU A 91 21.55 -6.76 -27.59
CA LEU A 91 21.18 -8.13 -27.99
C LEU A 91 19.66 -8.40 -27.90
N PHE A 92 18.97 -7.65 -27.05
CA PHE A 92 17.53 -7.77 -26.82
C PHE A 92 16.84 -6.41 -26.96
N ASP A 93 15.56 -6.46 -27.32
CA ASP A 93 14.63 -5.34 -27.19
C ASP A 93 14.07 -5.33 -25.77
N TYR A 94 14.84 -4.71 -24.86
CA TYR A 94 14.56 -4.73 -23.43
C TYR A 94 13.22 -4.06 -23.05
N ALA A 95 12.73 -3.13 -23.87
CA ALA A 95 11.44 -2.48 -23.66
C ALA A 95 10.29 -3.50 -23.58
N ARG A 96 10.34 -4.55 -24.42
CA ARG A 96 9.28 -5.57 -24.53
C ARG A 96 9.10 -6.43 -23.27
N PHE A 97 10.09 -6.45 -22.39
CA PHE A 97 10.08 -7.30 -21.19
C PHE A 97 9.49 -6.61 -19.96
N LEU A 98 9.21 -5.31 -20.04
CA LEU A 98 8.60 -4.55 -18.95
C LEU A 98 7.23 -5.15 -18.59
N LYS A 99 6.94 -5.31 -17.29
CA LYS A 99 5.67 -5.85 -16.78
C LYS A 99 5.08 -5.03 -15.64
N ALA A 100 5.91 -4.27 -14.93
CA ALA A 100 5.48 -3.32 -13.92
C ALA A 100 6.11 -1.96 -14.19
N LEU A 101 5.28 -0.91 -14.19
CA LEU A 101 5.72 0.46 -14.39
C LEU A 101 5.19 1.34 -13.27
N ASN A 102 6.09 1.88 -12.45
CA ASN A 102 5.80 2.91 -11.46
C ASN A 102 6.49 4.21 -11.90
N LEU A 103 5.70 5.28 -12.03
CA LEU A 103 6.18 6.53 -12.62
C LEU A 103 7.14 7.31 -11.72
N SER A 104 6.93 7.25 -10.40
CA SER A 104 7.86 7.87 -9.45
C SER A 104 9.22 7.18 -9.47
N TRP A 105 9.25 5.86 -9.60
CA TRP A 105 10.50 5.11 -9.71
C TRP A 105 11.18 5.33 -11.06
N LEU A 106 10.41 5.37 -12.15
CA LEU A 106 10.92 5.75 -13.47
C LEU A 106 11.61 7.12 -13.39
N GLU A 107 10.88 8.14 -12.93
CA GLU A 107 11.39 9.49 -12.81
C GLU A 107 12.63 9.57 -11.93
N TYR A 108 12.60 8.94 -10.75
CA TYR A 108 13.75 8.88 -9.84
C TYR A 108 14.97 8.26 -10.50
N LYS A 109 14.79 7.18 -11.28
CA LYS A 109 15.88 6.52 -12.00
C LYS A 109 16.41 7.36 -13.16
N VAL A 110 15.53 8.02 -13.92
CA VAL A 110 15.92 8.94 -14.97
C VAL A 110 16.70 10.11 -14.38
N LYS A 111 16.22 10.70 -13.28
CA LYS A 111 16.90 11.75 -12.53
C LYS A 111 18.32 11.35 -12.16
N LYS A 112 18.48 10.21 -11.47
CA LYS A 112 19.79 9.66 -11.11
C LYS A 112 20.67 9.36 -12.33
N TRP A 113 20.10 8.95 -13.45
CA TRP A 113 20.86 8.71 -14.68
C TRP A 113 21.39 10.00 -15.28
N ILE A 114 20.55 11.03 -15.41
CA ILE A 114 20.97 12.36 -15.89
C ILE A 114 22.07 12.93 -14.98
N ASP A 115 21.92 12.82 -13.65
CA ASP A 115 22.92 13.27 -12.68
C ASP A 115 24.29 12.59 -12.89
N LEU A 116 24.30 11.29 -13.25
CA LEU A 116 25.53 10.53 -13.51
C LEU A 116 26.17 10.85 -14.85
N GLU A 117 25.37 11.11 -15.89
CA GLU A 117 25.91 11.45 -17.20
C GLU A 117 26.51 12.87 -17.21
N CYS A 118 26.25 13.70 -16.18
CA CYS A 118 26.94 14.98 -15.94
C CYS A 118 26.91 15.94 -17.15
N ILE A 119 25.79 15.97 -17.85
CA ILE A 119 25.53 16.96 -18.89
C ILE A 119 24.44 17.84 -18.31
N ILE A 120 24.56 19.17 -18.43
CA ILE A 120 23.51 20.20 -18.27
C ILE A 120 23.78 21.23 -17.14
N ASN A 121 23.84 22.51 -17.53
CA ASN A 121 23.65 23.66 -16.65
C ASN A 121 22.24 23.64 -16.03
N SER A 122 22.03 24.14 -14.82
CA SER A 122 20.75 24.01 -14.09
C SER A 122 19.47 24.40 -14.87
N GLU A 123 19.57 25.25 -15.89
CA GLU A 123 18.44 25.72 -16.70
C GLU A 123 17.82 24.66 -17.62
N SER A 124 18.60 23.75 -18.26
CA SER A 124 18.02 22.74 -19.18
C SER A 124 17.80 21.35 -18.55
N TYR A 125 18.01 21.23 -17.24
CA TYR A 125 17.93 19.94 -16.53
C TYR A 125 16.49 19.39 -16.55
N TYR A 126 15.53 20.25 -16.24
CA TYR A 126 14.12 19.88 -16.21
C TYR A 126 13.57 19.59 -17.61
N ASP A 127 14.04 20.30 -18.63
CA ASP A 127 13.67 20.02 -20.02
C ASP A 127 14.18 18.65 -20.46
N THR A 128 15.42 18.31 -20.10
CA THR A 128 15.98 16.99 -20.40
C THR A 128 15.24 15.88 -19.67
N LEU A 129 14.97 16.07 -18.37
CA LEU A 129 14.17 15.14 -17.58
C LEU A 129 12.79 14.95 -18.21
N TYR A 130 12.16 16.02 -18.67
CA TYR A 130 10.89 15.98 -19.39
C TYR A 130 10.99 15.15 -20.68
N HIS A 131 11.94 15.47 -21.57
CA HIS A 131 12.09 14.79 -22.86
C HIS A 131 12.41 13.31 -22.70
N VAL A 132 13.35 12.95 -21.82
CA VAL A 132 13.74 11.56 -21.58
C VAL A 132 12.59 10.72 -21.05
N ASN A 133 11.83 11.24 -20.07
CA ASN A 133 10.68 10.54 -19.55
C ASN A 133 9.63 10.30 -20.65
N ASN A 134 9.27 11.35 -21.40
CA ASN A 134 8.30 11.24 -22.49
C ASN A 134 8.72 10.23 -23.57
N LEU A 135 10.02 10.18 -23.89
CA LEU A 135 10.56 9.26 -24.87
C LEU A 135 10.49 7.80 -24.40
N LEU A 136 10.90 7.53 -23.16
CA LEU A 136 10.81 6.18 -22.59
C LEU A 136 9.37 5.69 -22.54
N PHE A 137 8.43 6.56 -22.16
CA PHE A 137 7.01 6.24 -22.16
C PHE A 137 6.47 5.89 -23.53
N LYS A 138 6.75 6.74 -24.52
CA LYS A 138 6.37 6.52 -25.91
C LYS A 138 6.92 5.18 -26.40
N LEU A 139 8.21 4.93 -26.17
CA LEU A 139 8.88 3.68 -26.52
C LEU A 139 8.17 2.46 -25.93
N PHE A 140 7.80 2.51 -24.64
CA PHE A 140 7.07 1.39 -24.04
C PHE A 140 5.75 1.16 -24.76
N ILE A 141 4.94 2.19 -24.94
CA ILE A 141 3.62 2.11 -25.60
C ILE A 141 3.74 1.51 -27.02
N GLU A 142 4.69 2.01 -27.82
CA GLU A 142 4.86 1.58 -29.21
C GLU A 142 5.39 0.15 -29.34
N ARG A 143 6.20 -0.33 -28.39
CA ARG A 143 6.75 -1.69 -28.40
C ARG A 143 5.75 -2.77 -27.95
N GLY A 144 4.49 -2.40 -27.70
CA GLY A 144 3.39 -3.34 -27.42
C GLY A 144 3.56 -4.10 -26.10
N VAL A 145 4.13 -3.45 -25.09
CA VAL A 145 4.30 -4.06 -23.77
C VAL A 145 2.94 -4.38 -23.16
N THR A 146 2.74 -5.60 -22.66
CA THR A 146 1.58 -5.92 -21.81
C THR A 146 1.99 -5.80 -20.35
N LEU A 147 1.53 -4.73 -19.68
CA LEU A 147 1.77 -4.54 -18.25
C LEU A 147 0.84 -5.42 -17.41
N HIS A 148 1.30 -5.79 -16.22
CA HIS A 148 0.51 -6.46 -15.18
C HIS A 148 0.16 -5.50 -14.03
N ASN A 149 1.08 -4.58 -13.73
CA ASN A 149 0.94 -3.53 -12.72
C ASN A 149 1.30 -2.17 -13.34
N LEU A 150 0.46 -1.18 -13.15
CA LEU A 150 0.72 0.20 -13.52
C LEU A 150 0.44 1.08 -12.30
N ASP A 151 1.42 1.92 -11.93
CA ASP A 151 1.31 2.89 -10.85
C ASP A 151 1.66 4.29 -11.39
N LEU A 152 0.63 5.13 -11.52
CA LEU A 152 0.69 6.45 -12.13
C LEU A 152 0.91 7.58 -11.11
N HIS A 153 1.90 7.44 -10.25
CA HIS A 153 2.30 8.53 -9.37
C HIS A 153 3.13 9.58 -10.13
N PHE A 154 2.49 10.70 -10.51
CA PHE A 154 3.15 11.88 -11.04
C PHE A 154 3.77 12.71 -9.91
N SER A 155 5.05 13.07 -10.02
CA SER A 155 5.66 14.07 -9.14
C SER A 155 5.60 15.46 -9.78
N GLU A 156 5.99 16.51 -9.03
CA GLU A 156 6.05 17.88 -9.53
C GLU A 156 6.93 18.05 -10.79
N PHE A 157 7.86 17.12 -11.04
CA PHE A 157 8.82 17.22 -12.14
C PHE A 157 8.52 16.28 -13.32
N LEU A 158 7.57 15.33 -13.19
CA LEU A 158 7.17 14.43 -14.27
C LEU A 158 5.97 14.99 -15.03
N LYS A 159 6.24 15.71 -16.13
CA LYS A 159 5.20 16.12 -17.09
C LYS A 159 5.21 15.17 -18.29
N LEU A 160 4.04 14.71 -18.73
CA LEU A 160 3.88 13.95 -19.98
C LEU A 160 3.17 14.79 -21.04
N LYS A 161 3.52 14.56 -22.31
CA LYS A 161 2.88 15.16 -23.48
C LYS A 161 1.44 14.64 -23.60
N PRO A 162 0.46 15.48 -23.98
CA PRO A 162 -0.92 15.04 -24.22
C PRO A 162 -1.07 13.87 -25.20
N GLU A 163 -0.20 13.81 -26.20
CA GLU A 163 -0.10 12.73 -27.20
C GLU A 163 0.12 11.36 -26.56
N ILE A 164 0.84 11.30 -25.43
CA ILE A 164 1.06 10.06 -24.68
C ILE A 164 -0.26 9.60 -24.07
N PHE A 165 -1.06 10.50 -23.48
CA PHE A 165 -2.38 10.15 -22.95
C PHE A 165 -3.33 9.65 -24.04
N TYR A 166 -3.30 10.25 -25.22
CA TYR A 166 -4.06 9.75 -26.37
C TYR A 166 -3.61 8.34 -26.78
N SER A 167 -2.31 8.13 -26.89
CA SER A 167 -1.72 6.82 -27.23
C SER A 167 -2.05 5.76 -26.19
N LEU A 168 -2.03 6.11 -24.90
CA LEU A 168 -2.45 5.27 -23.79
C LEU A 168 -3.92 4.85 -23.91
N GLY A 169 -4.81 5.79 -24.26
CA GLY A 169 -6.23 5.53 -24.43
C GLY A 169 -6.56 4.65 -25.65
N GLN A 170 -5.75 4.69 -26.71
CA GLN A 170 -5.97 3.91 -27.93
C GLN A 170 -5.34 2.51 -27.90
N ASN A 171 -4.29 2.30 -27.13
CA ASN A 171 -3.52 1.06 -27.17
C ASN A 171 -4.11 0.00 -26.22
N VAL A 172 -5.32 -0.48 -26.54
CA VAL A 172 -6.10 -1.46 -25.76
C VAL A 172 -5.29 -2.75 -25.50
N GLN A 173 -4.41 -3.14 -26.42
CA GLN A 173 -3.54 -4.32 -26.29
C GLN A 173 -2.47 -4.15 -25.20
N PHE A 174 -1.95 -2.93 -25.04
CA PHE A 174 -0.93 -2.57 -24.05
C PHE A 174 -1.40 -2.81 -22.60
N PHE A 175 -2.71 -2.65 -22.38
CA PHE A 175 -3.35 -2.81 -21.08
C PHE A 175 -4.33 -3.98 -20.99
N SER A 176 -4.40 -4.85 -22.01
CA SER A 176 -5.40 -5.93 -22.11
C SER A 176 -5.36 -6.97 -20.98
N ARG A 177 -4.35 -6.94 -20.10
CA ARG A 177 -4.15 -7.93 -19.02
C ARG A 177 -3.72 -7.31 -17.68
N LEU A 178 -4.06 -6.06 -17.36
CA LEU A 178 -3.79 -5.56 -16.00
C LEU A 178 -4.70 -6.31 -15.02
N GLN A 179 -4.09 -7.04 -14.08
CA GLN A 179 -4.83 -7.63 -12.95
C GLN A 179 -5.09 -6.59 -11.86
N TYR A 180 -4.26 -5.55 -11.84
CA TYR A 180 -4.31 -4.46 -10.89
C TYR A 180 -4.03 -3.13 -11.60
N ILE A 181 -5.03 -2.24 -11.62
CA ILE A 181 -4.79 -0.81 -11.79
C ILE A 181 -4.64 -0.28 -10.36
N PHE A 182 -3.41 -0.35 -9.85
CA PHE A 182 -3.08 0.43 -8.67
C PHE A 182 -2.99 1.88 -9.15
N ASP A 183 -4.09 2.61 -9.04
CA ASP A 183 -3.97 4.06 -8.89
C ASP A 183 -3.40 4.33 -7.49
N GLY A 184 -2.11 4.05 -7.36
CA GLY A 184 -1.21 4.75 -6.46
C GLY A 184 -0.95 6.17 -6.98
N LEU A 185 -1.98 6.87 -7.47
CA LEU A 185 -1.95 8.32 -7.62
C LEU A 185 -1.79 8.91 -6.21
N LYS A 186 -0.61 8.84 -5.60
CA LYS A 186 -0.25 9.75 -4.52
C LYS A 186 -0.06 11.11 -5.20
N LEU A 187 -1.10 11.92 -5.24
CA LEU A 187 -0.92 13.35 -5.43
C LEU A 187 -0.50 13.97 -4.10
N GLY A 188 0.70 13.62 -3.65
CA GLY A 188 1.40 14.41 -2.65
C GLY A 188 2.02 15.61 -3.33
N GLY A 189 1.23 16.62 -3.66
CA GLY A 189 1.72 17.88 -4.21
C GLY A 189 0.60 18.92 -4.18
N TYR A 190 0.81 20.01 -3.46
CA TYR A 190 -0.20 21.01 -3.12
C TYR A 190 -0.80 21.79 -4.32
N TYR A 191 -0.49 21.45 -5.59
CA TYR A 191 -0.64 22.40 -6.71
C TYR A 191 -1.06 21.88 -8.11
N TRP A 192 -1.50 20.63 -8.33
CA TRP A 192 -1.86 20.19 -9.70
C TRP A 192 -3.35 19.90 -9.91
N THR A 193 -3.94 20.58 -10.90
CA THR A 193 -5.20 20.20 -11.55
C THR A 193 -4.91 19.20 -12.67
N TYR A 194 -5.65 18.10 -12.73
CA TYR A 194 -5.52 17.11 -13.80
C TYR A 194 -5.91 17.69 -15.15
N THR A 195 -5.21 17.25 -16.20
CA THR A 195 -5.64 17.48 -17.57
C THR A 195 -6.80 16.52 -17.90
N PRO A 196 -7.90 17.01 -18.49
CA PRO A 196 -9.01 16.16 -18.93
C PRO A 196 -8.58 14.97 -19.81
N GLU A 197 -7.49 15.13 -20.55
CA GLU A 197 -6.88 14.13 -21.42
C GLU A 197 -6.37 12.90 -20.63
N LEU A 198 -5.71 13.12 -19.49
CA LEU A 198 -5.25 12.03 -18.62
C LEU A 198 -6.44 11.27 -18.04
N LEU A 199 -7.44 11.98 -17.51
CA LEU A 199 -8.63 11.34 -16.93
C LEU A 199 -9.43 10.56 -17.98
N HIS A 200 -9.51 11.08 -19.21
CA HIS A 200 -10.11 10.36 -20.33
C HIS A 200 -9.31 9.09 -20.68
N ALA A 201 -7.98 9.18 -20.76
CA ALA A 201 -7.13 8.01 -21.01
C ALA A 201 -7.33 6.92 -19.93
N LEU A 202 -7.36 7.31 -18.65
CA LEU A 202 -7.62 6.40 -17.54
C LEU A 202 -9.02 5.78 -17.60
N SER A 203 -10.03 6.53 -18.03
CA SER A 203 -11.37 5.99 -18.30
C SER A 203 -11.31 4.90 -19.36
N CYS A 204 -10.61 5.13 -20.49
CA CYS A 204 -10.42 4.11 -21.54
C CYS A 204 -9.69 2.87 -21.02
N ILE A 205 -8.61 3.05 -20.26
CA ILE A 205 -7.85 1.96 -19.65
C ILE A 205 -8.73 1.17 -18.68
N THR A 206 -9.50 1.84 -17.83
CA THR A 206 -10.40 1.19 -16.87
C THR A 206 -11.46 0.34 -17.59
N LYS A 207 -11.99 0.82 -18.73
CA LYS A 207 -12.97 0.05 -19.53
C LYS A 207 -12.35 -1.17 -20.21
N SER A 208 -11.08 -1.12 -20.58
CA SER A 208 -10.41 -2.19 -21.31
C SER A 208 -9.94 -3.37 -20.46
N GLN A 209 -10.04 -3.28 -19.13
CA GLN A 209 -9.64 -4.36 -18.24
C GLN A 209 -10.66 -5.50 -18.23
N GLU A 210 -10.18 -6.74 -18.12
CA GLU A 210 -11.05 -7.92 -18.01
C GLU A 210 -11.30 -8.35 -16.55
N GLN A 211 -10.38 -8.06 -15.63
CA GLN A 211 -10.43 -8.54 -14.24
C GLN A 211 -9.90 -7.53 -13.23
N LEU A 212 -10.25 -6.24 -13.36
CA LEU A 212 -9.79 -5.25 -12.41
C LEU A 212 -10.36 -5.54 -11.01
N ARG A 213 -9.48 -5.81 -10.03
CA ARG A 213 -9.89 -6.16 -8.66
C ARG A 213 -9.86 -5.01 -7.69
N GLN A 214 -8.94 -4.08 -7.86
CA GLN A 214 -8.78 -2.93 -6.99
C GLN A 214 -8.74 -1.68 -7.85
N PHE A 215 -9.44 -0.64 -7.42
CA PHE A 215 -9.35 0.69 -7.99
C PHE A 215 -9.17 1.70 -6.86
N SER A 216 -8.24 2.63 -7.04
CA SER A 216 -7.91 3.65 -6.05
C SER A 216 -8.04 5.03 -6.67
N LEU A 217 -8.49 6.02 -5.91
CA LEU A 217 -8.68 7.39 -6.37
C LEU A 217 -8.18 8.32 -5.28
N PHE A 218 -7.30 9.25 -5.63
CA PHE A 218 -6.79 10.23 -4.69
C PHE A 218 -7.12 11.64 -5.14
N GLY A 219 -7.32 12.50 -4.15
CA GLY A 219 -7.99 13.78 -4.21
C GLY A 219 -7.45 14.67 -5.30
N LEU A 220 -8.35 15.01 -6.22
CA LEU A 220 -8.18 16.01 -7.26
C LEU A 220 -8.42 17.46 -6.74
N GLY A 221 -8.45 17.68 -5.43
CA GLY A 221 -8.95 18.93 -4.84
C GLY A 221 -10.43 19.18 -5.17
N ASN A 222 -10.82 20.44 -5.42
CA ASN A 222 -12.18 20.87 -5.81
C ASN A 222 -12.61 20.46 -7.23
N LEU A 223 -11.96 19.49 -7.87
CA LEU A 223 -12.37 19.02 -9.20
C LEU A 223 -13.75 18.34 -9.09
N LEU A 224 -14.79 19.10 -9.46
CA LEU A 224 -16.20 18.68 -9.50
C LEU A 224 -16.49 17.62 -10.58
N LYS A 225 -15.50 17.26 -11.41
CA LYS A 225 -15.67 16.42 -12.59
C LYS A 225 -14.59 15.35 -12.63
N PHE A 226 -15.00 14.09 -12.58
CA PHE A 226 -14.13 12.93 -12.72
C PHE A 226 -13.99 12.47 -14.18
N TYR A 227 -14.61 13.19 -15.13
CA TYR A 227 -14.51 12.99 -16.57
C TYR A 227 -14.78 11.53 -17.00
N GLY A 228 -15.69 10.83 -16.32
CA GLY A 228 -16.08 9.48 -16.69
C GLY A 228 -15.11 8.38 -16.24
N ILE A 229 -14.06 8.68 -15.47
CA ILE A 229 -13.17 7.63 -14.93
C ILE A 229 -13.91 6.75 -13.93
N ILE A 230 -14.74 7.33 -13.06
CA ILE A 230 -15.55 6.57 -12.10
C ILE A 230 -16.64 5.82 -12.84
N SER A 231 -17.32 6.49 -13.78
CA SER A 231 -18.32 5.85 -14.64
C SER A 231 -17.77 4.64 -15.43
N ALA A 232 -16.47 4.58 -15.71
CA ALA A 232 -15.83 3.43 -16.36
C ALA A 232 -15.84 2.15 -15.52
N LEU A 233 -15.99 2.26 -14.19
CA LEU A 233 -16.03 1.10 -13.29
C LEU A 233 -17.26 0.21 -13.53
N GLU A 234 -18.29 0.68 -14.24
CA GLU A 234 -19.41 -0.16 -14.69
C GLU A 234 -18.93 -1.38 -15.50
N TYR A 235 -17.84 -1.23 -16.25
CA TYR A 235 -17.24 -2.32 -17.03
C TYR A 235 -16.54 -3.36 -16.15
N GLN A 236 -16.20 -2.98 -14.91
CA GLN A 236 -15.51 -3.81 -13.91
C GLN A 236 -16.45 -4.33 -12.81
N LYS A 237 -17.76 -4.19 -12.99
CA LYS A 237 -18.78 -4.51 -11.96
C LYS A 237 -18.77 -5.95 -11.44
N ASN A 238 -18.21 -6.89 -12.19
CA ASN A 238 -18.10 -8.30 -11.81
C ASN A 238 -16.72 -8.67 -11.28
N SER A 239 -15.71 -7.81 -11.37
CA SER A 239 -14.33 -8.10 -10.95
C SER A 239 -13.88 -7.24 -9.78
N LEU A 240 -14.39 -6.01 -9.65
CA LEU A 240 -13.96 -5.06 -8.63
C LEU A 240 -14.32 -5.56 -7.23
N GLN A 241 -13.30 -5.67 -6.38
CA GLN A 241 -13.34 -6.15 -5.00
C GLN A 241 -13.02 -5.06 -3.99
N GLU A 242 -12.15 -4.13 -4.35
CA GLU A 242 -11.71 -3.05 -3.47
C GLU A 242 -11.77 -1.69 -4.17
N PHE A 243 -12.37 -0.73 -3.49
CA PHE A 243 -12.40 0.66 -3.90
C PHE A 243 -11.77 1.54 -2.81
N ILE A 244 -10.79 2.35 -3.19
CA ILE A 244 -10.09 3.27 -2.30
C ILE A 244 -10.34 4.68 -2.81
N ILE A 245 -10.78 5.57 -1.93
CA ILE A 245 -10.97 6.98 -2.24
C ILE A 245 -10.30 7.83 -1.16
N THR A 246 -9.52 8.82 -1.56
CA THR A 246 -8.83 9.73 -0.66
C THR A 246 -9.04 11.17 -1.11
N GLY A 247 -9.42 12.12 -0.24
CA GLY A 247 -9.39 13.55 -0.55
C GLY A 247 -10.37 14.01 -1.65
N CYS A 248 -11.45 13.28 -1.90
CA CYS A 248 -12.44 13.58 -2.95
C CYS A 248 -13.79 14.07 -2.39
N ALA A 249 -14.44 14.97 -3.13
CA ALA A 249 -15.85 15.33 -2.93
C ALA A 249 -16.80 14.34 -3.65
N TYR A 250 -18.08 14.34 -3.30
CA TYR A 250 -19.07 13.50 -3.95
C TYR A 250 -19.29 13.91 -5.41
N SER A 251 -19.50 12.91 -6.26
CA SER A 251 -20.04 13.05 -7.62
C SER A 251 -21.09 11.98 -7.86
N ALA A 252 -22.08 12.30 -8.68
CA ALA A 252 -23.08 11.33 -9.13
C ALA A 252 -22.45 10.13 -9.87
N GLU A 253 -21.22 10.25 -10.39
CA GLU A 253 -20.54 9.11 -11.02
C GLU A 253 -20.31 7.94 -10.05
N PHE A 254 -20.15 8.19 -8.74
CA PHE A 254 -19.93 7.10 -7.76
C PHE A 254 -21.14 6.19 -7.58
N GLU A 255 -22.31 6.57 -8.06
CA GLU A 255 -23.51 5.73 -8.09
C GLU A 255 -23.29 4.42 -8.85
N VAL A 256 -22.35 4.40 -9.81
CA VAL A 256 -21.95 3.19 -10.54
C VAL A 256 -21.44 2.07 -9.64
N LEU A 257 -20.89 2.40 -8.47
CA LEU A 257 -20.38 1.42 -7.51
C LEU A 257 -21.51 0.54 -6.97
N LYS A 258 -22.78 1.00 -6.99
CA LYS A 258 -23.98 0.19 -6.65
C LYS A 258 -24.15 -1.02 -7.55
N ASN A 259 -23.58 -0.99 -8.75
CA ASN A 259 -23.64 -2.10 -9.68
C ASN A 259 -22.49 -3.11 -9.45
N CYS A 260 -21.46 -2.76 -8.67
CA CYS A 260 -20.30 -3.61 -8.41
C CYS A 260 -20.63 -4.73 -7.42
N LYS A 261 -20.91 -5.93 -7.92
CA LYS A 261 -21.48 -7.05 -7.15
C LYS A 261 -20.50 -7.70 -6.18
N ASN A 262 -19.20 -7.60 -6.48
CA ASN A 262 -18.13 -8.25 -5.73
C ASN A 262 -17.33 -7.27 -4.87
N LEU A 263 -17.80 -6.01 -4.75
CA LEU A 263 -17.14 -5.00 -3.93
C LEU A 263 -17.30 -5.36 -2.45
N GLU A 264 -16.20 -5.78 -1.82
CA GLU A 264 -16.17 -6.20 -0.42
C GLU A 264 -15.32 -5.28 0.46
N ILE A 265 -14.42 -4.50 -0.13
CA ILE A 265 -13.49 -3.63 0.59
C ILE A 265 -13.70 -2.18 0.15
N LEU A 266 -13.89 -1.30 1.12
CA LEU A 266 -14.05 0.11 0.87
C LEU A 266 -13.21 0.94 1.83
N ARG A 267 -12.39 1.83 1.28
CA ARG A 267 -11.50 2.69 2.05
C ARG A 267 -11.72 4.14 1.67
N ILE A 268 -12.04 4.97 2.65
CA ILE A 268 -12.39 6.38 2.47
C ILE A 268 -11.51 7.20 3.39
N ARG A 269 -10.70 8.07 2.80
CA ARG A 269 -9.66 8.82 3.50
C ARG A 269 -9.81 10.31 3.24
N SER A 270 -9.74 11.17 4.24
CA SER A 270 -9.75 12.63 4.07
C SER A 270 -10.89 13.18 3.19
N CYS A 271 -12.06 12.53 3.21
CA CYS A 271 -13.26 12.91 2.46
C CYS A 271 -14.33 13.46 3.40
N ASN A 272 -14.65 14.75 3.28
CA ASN A 272 -15.61 15.44 4.17
C ASN A 272 -17.02 15.56 3.57
N ASP A 273 -17.27 14.99 2.38
CA ASP A 273 -18.59 15.06 1.76
C ASP A 273 -19.48 13.90 2.26
N GLU A 274 -20.47 14.23 3.08
CA GLU A 274 -21.42 13.28 3.64
C GLU A 274 -22.17 12.46 2.59
N LYS A 275 -22.40 13.01 1.39
CA LYS A 275 -23.11 12.27 0.32
C LYS A 275 -22.29 11.09 -0.18
N LEU A 276 -20.96 11.20 -0.17
CA LEU A 276 -20.07 10.09 -0.51
C LEU A 276 -20.25 8.91 0.43
N LEU A 277 -20.48 9.18 1.71
CA LEU A 277 -20.66 8.16 2.74
C LEU A 277 -22.07 7.56 2.76
N LYS A 278 -23.06 8.27 2.21
CA LYS A 278 -24.40 7.73 1.97
C LYS A 278 -24.44 6.74 0.80
N LEU A 279 -23.39 6.70 -0.02
CA LEU A 279 -23.28 5.67 -1.05
C LEU A 279 -22.97 4.29 -0.46
N LEU A 280 -22.56 4.19 0.80
CA LEU A 280 -21.95 2.98 1.38
C LEU A 280 -22.93 1.88 1.79
N ASN A 281 -24.11 1.86 1.19
CA ASN A 281 -25.12 0.80 1.36
C ASN A 281 -24.68 -0.51 0.66
N TYR A 282 -23.38 -0.80 0.67
CA TYR A 282 -22.74 -1.96 0.06
C TYR A 282 -22.63 -3.10 1.07
N LYS A 283 -22.62 -4.34 0.58
CA LYS A 283 -22.35 -5.53 1.40
C LYS A 283 -20.83 -5.68 1.64
N ILE A 284 -20.23 -4.73 2.33
CA ILE A 284 -18.79 -4.68 2.58
C ILE A 284 -18.38 -5.55 3.77
N ARG A 285 -17.22 -6.20 3.65
CA ARG A 285 -16.54 -6.95 4.72
C ARG A 285 -15.44 -6.13 5.38
N THR A 286 -14.85 -5.19 4.64
CA THR A 286 -13.81 -4.30 5.13
C THR A 286 -14.20 -2.86 4.89
N LEU A 287 -14.20 -2.07 5.96
CA LEU A 287 -14.45 -0.63 5.92
C LEU A 287 -13.30 0.11 6.58
N GLU A 288 -12.70 1.06 5.86
CA GLU A 288 -11.79 2.06 6.42
C GLU A 288 -12.38 3.45 6.24
N ILE A 289 -12.47 4.21 7.33
CA ILE A 289 -12.83 5.62 7.33
C ILE A 289 -11.78 6.37 8.17
N SER A 290 -10.96 7.20 7.53
CA SER A 290 -9.89 7.94 8.19
C SER A 290 -9.75 9.37 7.70
N GLY A 291 -9.30 10.30 8.55
CA GLY A 291 -9.06 11.68 8.14
C GLY A 291 -10.31 12.52 7.79
N CYS A 292 -11.52 12.01 8.03
CA CYS A 292 -12.76 12.68 7.67
C CYS A 292 -13.43 13.35 8.90
N SER A 293 -14.14 14.45 8.67
CA SER A 293 -15.07 15.06 9.64
C SER A 293 -16.49 14.62 9.31
N ILE A 294 -17.02 13.62 10.02
CA ILE A 294 -18.26 12.92 9.65
C ILE A 294 -19.21 12.90 10.83
N ASP A 295 -20.48 13.18 10.58
CA ASP A 295 -21.59 12.96 11.50
C ASP A 295 -21.74 11.46 11.86
N ALA A 296 -21.79 11.17 13.17
CA ALA A 296 -22.02 9.84 13.71
C ALA A 296 -23.25 9.14 13.11
N SER A 297 -24.30 9.89 12.75
CA SER A 297 -25.54 9.35 12.18
C SER A 297 -25.28 8.53 10.91
N ILE A 298 -24.35 8.97 10.07
CA ILE A 298 -24.00 8.32 8.80
C ILE A 298 -23.25 7.02 9.07
N ILE A 299 -22.27 7.06 9.97
CA ILE A 299 -21.50 5.88 10.37
C ILE A 299 -22.43 4.82 10.97
N ILE A 300 -23.33 5.23 11.85
CA ILE A 300 -24.31 4.33 12.46
C ILE A 300 -25.20 3.66 11.40
N GLN A 301 -25.60 4.38 10.36
CA GLN A 301 -26.37 3.80 9.25
C GLN A 301 -25.56 2.73 8.51
N ILE A 302 -24.29 3.01 8.21
CA ILE A 302 -23.39 2.04 7.54
C ILE A 302 -23.23 0.77 8.38
N LEU A 303 -23.01 0.93 9.69
CA LEU A 303 -22.89 -0.19 10.63
C LEU A 303 -24.18 -1.02 10.71
N LYS A 304 -25.36 -0.38 10.65
CA LYS A 304 -26.65 -1.09 10.61
C LYS A 304 -26.80 -1.95 9.35
N GLU A 305 -26.40 -1.42 8.20
CA GLU A 305 -26.60 -2.11 6.91
C GLU A 305 -25.55 -3.20 6.65
N SER A 306 -24.29 -2.95 7.01
CA SER A 306 -23.15 -3.82 6.70
C SER A 306 -22.64 -4.64 7.88
N GLY A 307 -23.06 -4.33 9.11
CA GLY A 307 -22.42 -4.81 10.33
C GLY A 307 -22.33 -6.33 10.46
N LEU A 308 -23.33 -7.07 9.98
CA LEU A 308 -23.30 -8.54 9.99
C LEU A 308 -22.21 -9.14 9.09
N LEU A 309 -21.80 -8.42 8.04
CA LEU A 309 -20.77 -8.85 7.09
C LEU A 309 -19.39 -8.30 7.44
N LEU A 310 -19.32 -7.18 8.15
CA LEU A 310 -18.07 -6.53 8.54
C LEU A 310 -17.21 -7.47 9.40
N GLN A 311 -15.97 -7.65 8.94
CA GLN A 311 -14.92 -8.39 9.62
C GLN A 311 -13.75 -7.46 9.95
N HIS A 312 -13.47 -6.48 9.10
CA HIS A 312 -12.36 -5.55 9.25
C HIS A 312 -12.93 -4.13 9.31
N LEU A 313 -12.65 -3.43 10.40
CA LEU A 313 -13.04 -2.04 10.57
C LEU A 313 -11.85 -1.21 11.01
N ASN A 314 -11.58 -0.16 10.25
CA ASN A 314 -10.62 0.86 10.60
C ASN A 314 -11.35 2.20 10.68
N PHE A 315 -11.42 2.74 11.88
CA PHE A 315 -12.17 3.93 12.21
C PHE A 315 -11.29 4.89 13.00
N GLY A 316 -10.84 5.97 12.34
CA GLY A 316 -10.20 7.05 13.06
C GLY A 316 -9.18 7.85 12.29
N SER A 317 -8.80 8.98 12.89
CA SER A 317 -7.93 9.99 12.33
C SER A 317 -6.95 10.48 13.38
N ARG A 318 -5.72 10.81 12.96
CA ARG A 318 -4.75 11.51 13.83
C ARG A 318 -5.11 12.96 14.12
N ILE A 319 -6.14 13.49 13.45
CA ILE A 319 -6.34 14.94 13.32
C ILE A 319 -7.73 15.35 13.81
N THR A 320 -8.75 14.51 13.66
CA THR A 320 -10.16 14.86 13.92
C THR A 320 -10.77 13.97 14.99
N ARG A 321 -11.40 14.58 16.02
CA ARG A 321 -12.22 13.87 17.00
C ARG A 321 -13.52 13.43 16.36
N ILE A 322 -14.03 12.29 16.80
CA ILE A 322 -15.31 11.77 16.36
C ILE A 322 -16.38 12.40 17.25
N GLU A 323 -17.28 13.18 16.66
CA GLU A 323 -18.45 13.67 17.37
C GLU A 323 -19.37 12.49 17.72
N GLU A 324 -19.99 12.53 18.89
CA GLU A 324 -20.92 11.49 19.37
C GLU A 324 -20.36 10.05 19.32
N GLU A 325 -19.04 9.89 19.54
CA GLU A 325 -18.36 8.59 19.52
C GLU A 325 -19.05 7.51 20.36
N SER A 326 -19.71 7.87 21.47
CA SER A 326 -20.44 6.94 22.33
C SER A 326 -21.58 6.24 21.59
N LEU A 327 -22.29 6.93 20.70
CA LEU A 327 -23.34 6.33 19.87
C LEU A 327 -22.77 5.36 18.83
N ILE A 328 -21.59 5.68 18.28
CA ILE A 328 -20.89 4.79 17.35
C ILE A 328 -20.45 3.51 18.09
N LEU A 329 -19.90 3.62 19.30
CA LEU A 329 -19.52 2.46 20.11
C LEU A 329 -20.72 1.56 20.42
N ILE A 330 -21.87 2.15 20.76
CA ILE A 330 -23.13 1.43 20.98
C ILE A 330 -23.59 0.73 19.70
N ALA A 331 -23.52 1.40 18.55
CA ALA A 331 -23.88 0.83 17.26
C ALA A 331 -22.94 -0.31 16.86
N LEU A 332 -21.63 -0.17 17.03
CA LEU A 332 -20.64 -1.21 16.77
C LEU A 332 -20.95 -2.47 17.57
N LYS A 333 -21.20 -2.31 18.88
CA LYS A 333 -21.57 -3.39 19.78
C LYS A 333 -22.86 -4.10 19.32
N SER A 334 -23.82 -3.35 18.79
CA SER A 334 -25.15 -3.86 18.45
C SER A 334 -25.20 -4.54 17.07
N PHE A 335 -24.45 -4.02 16.09
CA PHE A 335 -24.61 -4.41 14.69
C PHE A 335 -23.43 -5.20 14.12
N CYS A 336 -22.25 -5.19 14.76
CA CYS A 336 -21.01 -5.73 14.19
C CYS A 336 -20.41 -6.93 14.97
N PRO A 337 -21.12 -8.06 15.13
CA PRO A 337 -20.65 -9.19 15.94
C PRO A 337 -19.49 -9.99 15.31
N ASN A 338 -19.20 -9.78 14.03
CA ASN A 338 -18.26 -10.58 13.25
C ASN A 338 -16.88 -9.96 13.05
N ILE A 339 -16.61 -8.82 13.71
CA ILE A 339 -15.32 -8.13 13.63
C ILE A 339 -14.19 -9.04 14.13
N THR A 340 -13.18 -9.21 13.28
CA THR A 340 -11.91 -9.90 13.56
C THR A 340 -10.75 -8.92 13.64
N HIS A 341 -10.82 -7.79 12.94
CA HIS A 341 -9.81 -6.73 12.94
C HIS A 341 -10.47 -5.40 13.25
N LEU A 342 -10.06 -4.76 14.34
CA LEU A 342 -10.52 -3.44 14.73
C LEU A 342 -9.32 -2.51 14.90
N ASN A 343 -9.29 -1.44 14.13
CA ASN A 343 -8.46 -0.28 14.39
C ASN A 343 -9.38 0.88 14.76
N ILE A 344 -9.28 1.39 15.99
CA ILE A 344 -10.06 2.53 16.44
C ILE A 344 -9.16 3.56 17.09
N SER A 345 -9.27 4.81 16.64
CA SER A 345 -8.43 5.89 17.15
C SER A 345 -9.21 7.16 17.46
N ASN A 346 -8.66 7.95 18.38
CA ASN A 346 -9.20 9.21 18.86
C ASN A 346 -10.59 9.08 19.50
N ILE A 347 -10.74 8.04 20.34
CA ILE A 347 -11.91 7.81 21.19
C ILE A 347 -11.57 7.96 22.68
N GLU A 348 -12.54 8.24 23.53
CA GLU A 348 -12.39 8.21 24.98
C GLU A 348 -12.24 6.76 25.49
N PHE A 349 -11.34 6.53 26.45
CA PHE A 349 -11.24 5.28 27.20
C PHE A 349 -12.40 5.12 28.22
N SER A 350 -13.61 4.99 27.66
CA SER A 350 -14.89 4.99 28.37
C SER A 350 -15.36 3.59 28.76
N THR A 351 -16.36 3.50 29.64
CA THR A 351 -16.99 2.21 29.99
C THR A 351 -17.71 1.59 28.80
N GLN A 352 -18.29 2.40 27.91
CA GLN A 352 -18.91 1.94 26.66
C GLN A 352 -17.89 1.25 25.76
N PHE A 353 -16.66 1.77 25.68
CA PHE A 353 -15.58 1.11 24.94
C PHE A 353 -15.23 -0.26 25.55
N LEU A 354 -15.12 -0.35 26.89
CA LEU A 354 -14.85 -1.63 27.55
C LEU A 354 -15.96 -2.66 27.30
N GLU A 355 -17.22 -2.21 27.27
CA GLU A 355 -18.35 -3.07 26.92
C GLU A 355 -18.29 -3.53 25.46
N LEU A 356 -17.92 -2.65 24.52
CA LEU A 356 -17.75 -3.02 23.11
C LEU A 356 -16.73 -4.16 22.98
N ILE A 357 -15.54 -4.00 23.56
CA ILE A 357 -14.46 -4.99 23.47
C ILE A 357 -14.91 -6.36 24.01
N ASN A 358 -15.64 -6.37 25.12
CA ASN A 358 -16.22 -7.61 25.67
C ASN A 358 -17.24 -8.29 24.74
N ASN A 359 -17.84 -7.58 23.78
CA ASN A 359 -18.80 -8.18 22.84
C ASN A 359 -18.14 -8.73 21.56
N LEU A 360 -16.93 -8.28 21.22
CA LEU A 360 -16.25 -8.67 19.98
C LEU A 360 -15.49 -10.01 20.15
N GLN A 361 -16.22 -11.10 20.36
CA GLN A 361 -15.66 -12.42 20.70
C GLN A 361 -14.80 -13.06 19.58
N LYS A 362 -14.89 -12.56 18.35
CA LYS A 362 -14.09 -13.00 17.20
C LYS A 362 -12.85 -12.15 16.94
N LEU A 363 -12.62 -11.11 17.75
CA LEU A 363 -11.54 -10.14 17.55
C LEU A 363 -10.17 -10.80 17.69
N GLN A 364 -9.38 -10.75 16.62
CA GLN A 364 -8.02 -11.30 16.54
C GLN A 364 -6.96 -10.20 16.55
N LEU A 365 -7.29 -9.02 16.02
CA LEU A 365 -6.41 -7.87 15.94
C LEU A 365 -7.11 -6.62 16.47
N LEU A 366 -6.51 -6.01 17.50
CA LEU A 366 -6.92 -4.72 18.02
C LEU A 366 -5.78 -3.71 17.92
N THR A 367 -5.99 -2.62 17.18
CA THR A 367 -5.16 -1.41 17.22
C THR A 367 -5.98 -0.30 17.87
N LEU A 368 -5.44 0.28 18.94
CA LEU A 368 -6.16 1.24 19.75
C LEU A 368 -5.34 2.51 19.92
N TRP A 369 -6.00 3.65 19.77
CA TRP A 369 -5.50 4.92 20.27
C TRP A 369 -6.62 5.74 20.89
N CYS A 370 -6.66 5.81 22.20
CA CYS A 370 -7.67 6.51 22.96
C CYS A 370 -7.07 7.59 23.85
N PHE A 371 -7.91 8.54 24.25
CA PHE A 371 -7.58 9.58 25.22
C PHE A 371 -8.35 9.36 26.52
N ILE A 372 -7.92 10.06 27.58
CA ILE A 372 -8.58 10.07 28.89
C ILE A 372 -9.17 11.46 29.12
N THR A 373 -10.35 11.53 29.71
CA THR A 373 -11.00 12.76 30.18
C THR A 373 -11.36 12.65 31.66
N ASP A 374 -10.74 13.47 32.49
CA ASP A 374 -11.11 13.71 33.91
C ASP A 374 -11.44 12.46 34.76
N ILE A 375 -10.72 11.35 34.56
CA ILE A 375 -10.86 10.13 35.36
C ILE A 375 -9.88 10.18 36.55
N PRO A 376 -10.35 10.00 37.81
CA PRO A 376 -9.47 9.85 38.95
C PRO A 376 -8.50 8.65 38.78
N GLU A 377 -7.26 8.79 39.26
CA GLU A 377 -6.21 7.78 39.05
C GLU A 377 -6.61 6.36 39.49
N GLU A 378 -7.25 6.23 40.65
CA GLU A 378 -7.71 4.94 41.18
C GLU A 378 -8.82 4.32 40.33
N GLU A 379 -9.72 5.14 39.78
CA GLU A 379 -10.75 4.67 38.86
C GLU A 379 -10.14 4.23 37.53
N LEU A 380 -9.14 4.96 37.03
CA LEU A 380 -8.42 4.61 35.81
C LEU A 380 -7.70 3.25 35.96
N LYS A 381 -7.05 3.00 37.11
CA LYS A 381 -6.43 1.69 37.41
C LYS A 381 -7.44 0.55 37.32
N ILE A 382 -8.62 0.74 37.92
CA ILE A 382 -9.73 -0.23 37.85
C ILE A 382 -10.18 -0.43 36.40
N ARG A 383 -10.33 0.64 35.61
CA ARG A 383 -10.71 0.53 34.20
C ARG A 383 -9.65 -0.21 33.37
N VAL A 384 -8.36 0.02 33.62
CA VAL A 384 -7.26 -0.70 32.95
C VAL A 384 -7.29 -2.20 33.28
N MET A 385 -7.52 -2.56 34.55
CA MET A 385 -7.70 -3.97 34.95
C MET A 385 -8.88 -4.60 34.21
N GLN A 386 -10.03 -3.93 34.23
CA GLN A 386 -11.23 -4.41 33.53
C GLN A 386 -11.05 -4.54 32.02
N PHE A 387 -10.29 -3.63 31.40
CA PHE A 387 -9.94 -3.73 29.99
C PHE A 387 -9.14 -5.00 29.71
N ALA A 388 -8.08 -5.25 30.48
CA ALA A 388 -7.25 -6.44 30.35
C ALA A 388 -8.05 -7.74 30.51
N GLU A 389 -8.99 -7.78 31.46
CA GLU A 389 -9.83 -8.95 31.75
C GLU A 389 -10.93 -9.19 30.70
N ARG A 390 -11.38 -8.13 30.00
CA ARG A 390 -12.44 -8.20 28.98
C ARG A 390 -11.93 -8.50 27.58
N LEU A 391 -10.62 -8.52 27.35
CA LEU A 391 -10.07 -8.84 26.04
C LEU A 391 -10.46 -10.28 25.64
N PRO A 392 -10.93 -10.50 24.40
CA PRO A 392 -11.38 -11.81 23.95
C PRO A 392 -10.19 -12.76 23.79
N LEU A 393 -10.37 -14.04 24.15
CA LEU A 393 -9.33 -15.07 24.05
C LEU A 393 -8.87 -15.36 22.60
N THR A 394 -9.62 -14.88 21.61
CA THR A 394 -9.26 -14.96 20.19
C THR A 394 -8.20 -13.93 19.79
N LEU A 395 -7.91 -12.94 20.63
CA LEU A 395 -6.99 -11.84 20.35
C LEU A 395 -5.54 -12.33 20.30
N GLN A 396 -4.88 -12.07 19.17
CA GLN A 396 -3.49 -12.47 18.92
C GLN A 396 -2.55 -11.28 18.70
N TYR A 397 -3.09 -10.13 18.36
CA TYR A 397 -2.33 -8.91 18.16
C TYR A 397 -3.01 -7.75 18.87
N LEU A 398 -2.23 -7.02 19.67
CA LEU A 398 -2.67 -5.83 20.37
C LEU A 398 -1.66 -4.71 20.17
N ASP A 399 -2.13 -3.57 19.67
CA ASP A 399 -1.33 -2.36 19.54
C ASP A 399 -1.87 -1.25 20.44
N LEU A 400 -1.03 -0.87 21.40
CA LEU A 400 -1.21 0.23 22.35
C LEU A 400 -0.13 1.31 22.17
N GLY A 401 0.64 1.27 21.09
CA GLY A 401 1.84 2.05 20.87
C GLY A 401 1.63 3.56 20.92
N TYR A 402 0.44 4.05 20.59
CA TYR A 402 0.10 5.48 20.62
C TYR A 402 -0.60 5.94 21.91
N ASN A 403 -0.85 5.05 22.87
CA ASN A 403 -1.50 5.39 24.15
C ASN A 403 -0.46 5.75 25.21
N THR A 404 0.12 6.96 25.14
CA THR A 404 1.14 7.38 26.14
C THR A 404 0.62 7.36 27.58
N TRP A 405 -0.68 7.59 27.78
CA TRP A 405 -1.31 7.56 29.10
C TRP A 405 -1.29 6.19 29.77
N ILE A 406 -1.19 5.09 29.00
CA ILE A 406 -1.22 3.72 29.57
C ILE A 406 0.14 3.29 30.11
N GLU A 407 1.22 3.99 29.74
CA GLU A 407 2.60 3.67 30.13
C GLU A 407 2.77 3.44 31.65
N PRO A 408 2.23 4.27 32.55
CA PRO A 408 2.34 4.05 34.00
C PRO A 408 1.55 2.84 34.54
N TYR A 409 0.66 2.28 33.73
CA TYR A 409 -0.29 1.21 34.10
C TYR A 409 -0.09 -0.08 33.29
N ILE A 410 0.97 -0.15 32.48
CA ILE A 410 1.28 -1.34 31.67
C ILE A 410 1.46 -2.57 32.56
N ASP A 411 2.06 -2.44 33.74
CA ASP A 411 2.18 -3.55 34.68
C ASP A 411 0.81 -4.06 35.15
N ILE A 412 -0.13 -3.16 35.46
CA ILE A 412 -1.50 -3.50 35.86
C ILE A 412 -2.19 -4.24 34.72
N PHE A 413 -2.11 -3.69 33.51
CA PHE A 413 -2.66 -4.32 32.31
C PHE A 413 -2.10 -5.74 32.11
N LEU A 414 -0.78 -5.89 32.08
CA LEU A 414 -0.12 -7.17 31.83
C LEU A 414 -0.41 -8.18 32.94
N ASN A 415 -0.48 -7.77 34.20
CA ASN A 415 -0.77 -8.66 35.31
C ASN A 415 -2.18 -9.28 35.22
N HIS A 416 -3.15 -8.56 34.68
CA HIS A 416 -4.54 -9.00 34.53
C HIS A 416 -4.87 -9.58 33.15
N CYS A 417 -4.00 -9.38 32.15
CA CYS A 417 -4.20 -9.85 30.79
C CYS A 417 -3.87 -11.35 30.64
N ASN A 418 -4.87 -12.15 30.27
CA ASN A 418 -4.73 -13.61 30.08
C ASN A 418 -4.94 -14.05 28.62
N VAL A 419 -4.99 -13.11 27.68
CA VAL A 419 -5.18 -13.43 26.27
C VAL A 419 -3.88 -13.97 25.64
N PRO A 420 -3.98 -14.94 24.71
CA PRO A 420 -2.84 -15.58 24.07
C PRO A 420 -2.22 -14.71 22.96
N LEU A 421 -1.75 -13.51 23.33
CA LEU A 421 -1.12 -12.58 22.40
C LEU A 421 0.13 -13.20 21.76
N LYS A 422 0.28 -13.02 20.45
CA LYS A 422 1.47 -13.32 19.67
C LYS A 422 2.33 -12.07 19.43
N LYS A 423 1.68 -10.91 19.33
CA LYS A 423 2.33 -9.61 19.10
C LYS A 423 1.70 -8.57 20.01
N LEU A 424 2.55 -7.78 20.67
CA LEU A 424 2.16 -6.65 21.51
C LEU A 424 2.97 -5.42 21.10
N LEU A 425 2.32 -4.31 20.79
CA LEU A 425 3.00 -3.05 20.50
C LEU A 425 2.71 -2.05 21.62
N ILE A 426 3.77 -1.42 22.14
CA ILE A 426 3.72 -0.49 23.27
C ILE A 426 4.54 0.77 22.97
N TYR A 427 4.18 1.87 23.62
CA TYR A 427 4.87 3.15 23.43
C TYR A 427 6.33 3.07 23.89
N HIS A 428 6.54 2.54 25.09
CA HIS A 428 7.83 2.59 25.77
C HIS A 428 7.97 1.49 26.84
N LEU A 429 9.21 1.07 27.11
CA LEU A 429 9.56 0.09 28.13
C LEU A 429 10.86 0.50 28.83
N ASN A 430 10.78 1.37 29.83
CA ASN A 430 11.95 1.95 30.51
C ASN A 430 11.96 1.78 32.04
N ASN A 431 10.87 1.26 32.62
CA ASN A 431 10.69 1.07 34.05
C ASN A 431 10.82 -0.42 34.40
N GLU A 432 11.53 -0.71 35.49
CA GLU A 432 11.67 -2.06 36.06
C GLU A 432 10.32 -2.72 36.35
N LYS A 433 9.34 -1.94 36.84
CA LYS A 433 7.98 -2.43 37.14
C LYS A 433 7.31 -3.05 35.90
N ASN A 434 7.29 -2.31 34.80
CA ASN A 434 6.69 -2.76 33.53
C ASN A 434 7.51 -3.90 32.90
N THR A 435 8.84 -3.84 33.02
CA THR A 435 9.75 -4.88 32.53
C THR A 435 9.48 -6.21 33.21
N LYS A 436 9.37 -6.20 34.55
CA LYS A 436 9.05 -7.40 35.35
C LYS A 436 7.68 -7.97 34.98
N ALA A 437 6.66 -7.12 34.89
CA ALA A 437 5.32 -7.55 34.50
C ALA A 437 5.28 -8.16 33.09
N LEU A 438 6.05 -7.63 32.14
CA LEU A 438 6.17 -8.21 30.80
C LEU A 438 6.83 -9.58 30.82
N ILE A 439 7.90 -9.76 31.59
CA ILE A 439 8.56 -11.07 31.76
C ILE A 439 7.58 -12.07 32.38
N GLU A 440 6.88 -11.70 33.45
CA GLU A 440 5.87 -12.54 34.10
C GLU A 440 4.72 -12.91 33.13
N PHE A 441 4.25 -11.95 32.33
CA PHE A 441 3.27 -12.19 31.28
C PHE A 441 3.78 -13.21 30.24
N CYS A 442 5.04 -13.08 29.79
CA CYS A 442 5.64 -14.02 28.84
C CYS A 442 5.74 -15.43 29.42
N ILE A 443 6.15 -15.56 30.68
CA ILE A 443 6.26 -16.84 31.40
C ILE A 443 4.89 -17.50 31.56
N ARG A 444 3.86 -16.70 31.90
CA ARG A 444 2.49 -17.16 32.13
C ARG A 444 1.80 -17.61 30.84
N ASN A 445 1.84 -16.79 29.79
CA ASN A 445 1.09 -17.04 28.55
C ASN A 445 1.87 -17.87 27.52
N ARG A 446 3.20 -17.70 27.42
CA ARG A 446 4.08 -18.45 26.50
C ARG A 446 3.72 -18.37 25.00
N THR A 447 2.82 -17.48 24.60
CA THR A 447 2.41 -17.28 23.20
C THR A 447 3.02 -16.06 22.54
N LEU A 448 3.59 -15.14 23.33
CA LEU A 448 4.08 -13.84 22.86
C LEU A 448 5.41 -14.02 22.14
N ASN A 449 5.40 -13.76 20.83
CA ASN A 449 6.59 -13.92 19.99
C ASN A 449 7.37 -12.61 19.84
N TYR A 450 6.63 -11.50 19.71
CA TYR A 450 7.22 -10.19 19.43
C TYR A 450 6.61 -9.10 20.31
N VAL A 451 7.48 -8.22 20.80
CA VAL A 451 7.10 -6.94 21.41
C VAL A 451 7.71 -5.81 20.59
N GLY A 452 6.85 -4.98 20.00
CA GLY A 452 7.23 -3.80 19.23
C GLY A 452 7.22 -2.58 20.13
N VAL A 453 8.34 -1.88 20.24
CA VAL A 453 8.45 -0.69 21.10
C VAL A 453 8.58 0.55 20.22
N LEU A 454 7.69 1.54 20.38
CA LEU A 454 7.72 2.76 19.56
C LEU A 454 8.97 3.59 19.85
N ARG A 455 9.29 3.79 21.13
CA ARG A 455 10.54 4.42 21.59
C ARG A 455 11.67 3.40 21.71
N TYR A 456 11.85 2.52 20.72
CA TYR A 456 12.84 1.43 20.77
C TYR A 456 14.27 1.94 21.03
N LEU A 457 14.66 3.04 20.40
CA LEU A 457 16.01 3.60 20.55
C LEU A 457 16.31 4.11 21.97
N ASN A 458 15.28 4.25 22.82
CA ASN A 458 15.43 4.66 24.21
C ASN A 458 15.50 3.46 25.19
N LEU A 459 15.43 2.22 24.70
CA LEU A 459 15.56 1.02 25.52
C LEU A 459 16.97 0.92 26.10
N LYS A 460 17.06 0.71 27.41
CA LYS A 460 18.34 0.46 28.09
C LYS A 460 18.80 -0.97 27.79
N ASP A 461 20.10 -1.16 27.57
CA ASP A 461 20.68 -2.45 27.20
C ASP A 461 20.39 -3.58 28.20
N HIS A 462 20.33 -3.29 29.50
CA HIS A 462 20.01 -4.30 30.51
C HIS A 462 18.55 -4.78 30.40
N ILE A 463 17.59 -3.86 30.24
CA ILE A 463 16.16 -4.19 30.02
C ILE A 463 16.03 -5.08 28.79
N LYS A 464 16.72 -4.70 27.71
CA LYS A 464 16.71 -5.46 26.47
C LYS A 464 17.21 -6.89 26.69
N LYS A 465 18.37 -7.05 27.32
CA LYS A 465 18.96 -8.37 27.63
C LYS A 465 18.04 -9.23 28.50
N ASP A 466 17.39 -8.65 29.50
CA ASP A 466 16.53 -9.39 30.43
C ASP A 466 15.24 -9.89 29.75
N VAL A 467 14.64 -9.07 28.88
CA VAL A 467 13.39 -9.39 28.19
C VAL A 467 13.60 -10.30 26.98
N GLU A 468 14.70 -10.13 26.25
CA GLU A 468 15.00 -10.91 25.02
C GLU A 468 15.21 -12.41 25.28
N ILE A 469 15.40 -12.82 26.53
CA ILE A 469 15.38 -14.23 26.95
C ILE A 469 14.00 -14.87 26.73
N TYR A 470 12.93 -14.07 26.84
CA TYR A 470 11.55 -14.56 26.83
C TYR A 470 10.77 -14.18 25.56
N VAL A 471 11.10 -13.05 24.93
CA VAL A 471 10.36 -12.53 23.77
C VAL A 471 11.26 -11.67 22.87
N THR A 472 11.02 -11.67 21.56
CA THR A 472 11.82 -10.86 20.63
C THR A 472 11.40 -9.38 20.70
N LEU A 473 12.32 -8.50 21.09
CA LEU A 473 12.11 -7.06 21.07
C LEU A 473 12.50 -6.45 19.72
N VAL A 474 11.57 -5.74 19.09
CA VAL A 474 11.77 -5.10 17.78
C VAL A 474 11.30 -3.65 17.78
N GLN A 475 11.75 -2.88 16.78
CA GLN A 475 11.18 -1.57 16.51
C GLN A 475 9.69 -1.73 16.16
N TYR A 476 8.86 -0.79 16.60
CA TYR A 476 7.42 -0.79 16.38
C TYR A 476 7.04 -1.06 14.92
N GLU A 477 7.72 -0.38 14.00
CA GLU A 477 7.48 -0.43 12.56
C GLU A 477 7.73 -1.83 11.96
N CYS A 478 8.54 -2.67 12.61
CA CYS A 478 8.88 -4.01 12.10
C CYS A 478 7.72 -5.00 12.18
N ILE A 479 6.79 -4.80 13.11
CA ILE A 479 5.67 -5.73 13.34
C ILE A 479 4.30 -5.06 13.27
N PHE A 480 4.27 -3.76 13.00
CA PHE A 480 3.04 -2.98 12.79
C PHE A 480 2.19 -3.60 11.68
N VAL A 481 0.90 -3.80 11.97
CA VAL A 481 -0.09 -4.24 10.99
C VAL A 481 -1.02 -3.08 10.69
N ASN A 482 -0.99 -2.61 9.44
CA ASN A 482 -2.01 -1.67 8.97
C ASN A 482 -3.31 -2.45 8.73
N CYS A 483 -4.31 -2.19 9.56
CA CYS A 483 -5.59 -2.90 9.58
C CYS A 483 -6.56 -2.37 8.53
#